data_AF-E2AEU2-F1
#
_entry.id   AF-E2AEU2-F1
#
_cell.length_a   1.000
_cell.length_b   1.000
_cell.length_c   1.000
_cell.angle_alpha   90.00
_cell.angle_beta   90.00
_cell.angle_gamma   90.00
#
_symmetry.space_group_name_H-M   'P 1'
#
loop_
_entity.id
_entity.type
_entity.pdbx_description
1 polymer ?
#
loop_
_entity_poly.entity_id
_entity_poly.type
_entity_poly.pdbx_seq_one_letter_code
_entity_poly.pdbx_strand_id
1 'polypeptide(L)' 'FTCTRCGRSYMRKDSLQRHIHWECGKEPQFQCPFCPQRCKRKAHWLRHMRRQHK' A
#
# COMPACT_ATOMS: atom_id res chain seq x y z
N PHE A 1 7.20 -8.79 13.78
CA PHE A 1 7.47 -9.47 12.51
C PHE A 1 8.07 -8.49 11.51
N THR A 2 9.34 -8.68 11.14
CA THR A 2 10.10 -7.70 10.34
C THR A 2 10.30 -8.18 8.91
N CYS A 3 10.12 -7.29 7.94
CA CYS A 3 10.44 -7.57 6.54
C CYS A 3 11.94 -7.44 6.32
N THR A 4 12.59 -8.53 5.89
CA THR A 4 14.03 -8.56 5.62
C THR A 4 14.47 -7.72 4.42
N ARG A 5 13.54 -7.41 3.49
CA ARG A 5 13.84 -6.64 2.28
C ARG A 5 13.80 -5.12 2.47
N CYS A 6 12.95 -4.64 3.38
CA CYS A 6 12.73 -3.19 3.55
C CYS A 6 12.81 -2.72 5.01
N GLY A 7 13.07 -3.62 5.95
CA GLY A 7 13.22 -3.31 7.38
C GLY A 7 11.92 -2.99 8.13
N ARG A 8 10.76 -2.93 7.45
CA ARG A 8 9.49 -2.59 8.12
C ARG A 8 9.04 -3.66 9.10
N SER A 9 8.62 -3.21 10.28
CA SER A 9 8.11 -4.05 11.35
C SER A 9 6.58 -4.02 11.43
N TYR A 10 6.00 -5.18 11.69
CA TYR A 10 4.57 -5.41 11.81
C TYR A 10 4.26 -6.14 13.11
N MET A 11 3.16 -5.76 13.76
CA MET A 11 2.68 -6.39 15.00
C MET A 11 2.23 -7.84 14.78
N ARG A 12 1.73 -8.16 13.57
CA ARG A 12 1.17 -9.48 13.24
C ARG A 12 1.80 -10.11 12.00
N LYS A 13 1.85 -11.45 11.96
CA LYS A 13 2.43 -12.24 10.86
C LYS A 13 1.65 -12.07 9.56
N ASP A 14 0.32 -12.09 9.61
CA ASP A 14 -0.55 -11.89 8.44
C ASP A 14 -0.33 -10.52 7.78
N SER A 15 -0.07 -9.50 8.60
CA SER A 15 0.21 -8.16 8.10
C SER A 15 1.57 -8.07 7.42
N LEU A 16 2.60 -8.74 7.96
CA LEU A 16 3.88 -8.88 7.28
C LEU A 16 3.73 -9.66 5.95
N GLN A 17 3.01 -10.78 5.93
CA GLN A 17 2.82 -11.56 4.70
C GLN A 17 2.10 -10.77 3.62
N ARG A 18 1.02 -10.07 3.97
CA ARG A 18 0.31 -9.17 3.06
C ARG A 18 1.23 -8.07 2.54
N HIS A 19 2.07 -7.49 3.40
CA HIS A 19 3.07 -6.50 2.98
C HIS A 19 4.07 -7.09 1.98
N ILE A 20 4.65 -8.25 2.26
CA ILE A 20 5.63 -8.89 1.37
C ILE A 20 4.99 -9.17 0.00
N HIS A 21 3.75 -9.67 -0.01
CA HIS A 21 3.10 -10.08 -1.25
C HIS A 21 2.66 -8.91 -2.13
N TRP A 22 2.20 -7.80 -1.55
CA TRP A 22 1.56 -6.71 -2.32
C TRP A 22 2.31 -5.39 -2.31
N GLU A 23 3.20 -5.16 -1.35
CA GLU A 23 3.75 -3.82 -1.09
C GLU A 23 5.28 -3.77 -1.16
N CYS A 24 5.94 -4.84 -0.72
CA CYS A 24 7.40 -4.89 -0.63
C CYS A 24 8.04 -5.08 -2.00
N GLY A 25 8.91 -4.14 -2.40
CA GLY A 25 9.54 -4.13 -3.72
C GLY A 25 8.57 -3.87 -4.88
N LYS A 26 7.30 -3.55 -4.60
CA LYS A 26 6.31 -3.18 -5.60
C LYS A 26 6.11 -1.68 -5.61
N GLU A 27 6.19 -1.07 -6.79
CA GLU A 27 5.89 0.33 -6.96
C GLU A 27 4.39 0.63 -6.84
N PRO A 28 4.03 1.85 -6.40
CA PRO A 28 2.64 2.29 -6.39
C PRO A 28 2.04 2.28 -7.80
N GLN A 29 1.22 1.27 -8.09
CA GLN A 29 0.63 1.10 -9.42
C GLN A 29 -0.62 1.97 -9.65
N PHE A 30 -1.25 2.45 -8.58
CA PHE A 30 -2.51 3.21 -8.67
C PHE A 30 -2.25 4.70 -8.40
N GLN A 31 -2.14 5.48 -9.47
CA GLN A 31 -2.02 6.93 -9.41
C GLN A 31 -3.40 7.60 -9.34
N CYS A 32 -3.53 8.63 -8.51
CA CYS A 32 -4.72 9.48 -8.53
C CYS A 32 -4.69 10.40 -9.78
N PRO A 33 -5.80 10.53 -10.51
CA PRO A 33 -5.86 11.45 -11.65
C PRO A 33 -5.97 12.92 -11.23
N PHE A 34 -6.38 13.21 -9.99
CA PHE A 34 -6.62 14.57 -9.49
C PHE A 34 -5.51 15.10 -8.57
N CYS A 35 -4.58 14.26 -8.13
CA CYS A 35 -3.50 14.66 -7.22
C CYS A 35 -2.27 13.74 -7.37
N PRO A 36 -1.09 14.11 -6.85
CA PRO A 36 0.13 13.30 -6.99
C PRO A 36 0.14 12.04 -6.11
N GLN A 37 -0.93 11.76 -5.35
CA GLN A 37 -1.01 10.59 -4.48
C GLN A 37 -0.95 9.30 -5.30
N ARG A 38 -0.04 8.41 -4.91
CA ARG A 38 0.02 7.04 -5.43
C ARG A 38 -0.26 6.02 -4.34
N CYS A 39 -0.92 4.94 -4.72
CA CYS A 39 -1.29 3.83 -3.85
C CYS A 39 -0.75 2.52 -4.42
N LYS A 40 -0.32 1.61 -3.53
CA LYS A 40 0.15 0.27 -3.90
C LYS A 40 -0.98 -0.75 -4.03
N ARG A 41 -2.13 -0.50 -3.39
CA ARG A 41 -3.31 -1.38 -3.41
C ARG A 41 -4.54 -0.67 -3.95
N LYS A 42 -5.31 -1.37 -4.80
CA LYS A 42 -6.58 -0.90 -5.37
C LYS A 42 -7.59 -0.46 -4.30
N ALA A 43 -7.75 -1.24 -3.24
CA ALA A 43 -8.68 -0.91 -2.14
C ALA A 43 -8.33 0.42 -1.46
N HIS A 44 -7.04 0.73 -1.32
CA HIS A 44 -6.60 2.00 -0.74
C HIS A 44 -6.85 3.16 -1.70
N TRP A 45 -6.59 2.96 -3.00
CA TRP A 45 -6.87 3.94 -4.03
C TRP A 45 -8.37 4.28 -4.13
N LEU A 46 -9.26 3.27 -4.17
CA LEU A 46 -10.71 3.48 -4.18
C LEU A 46 -11.21 4.23 -2.94
N ARG A 47 -10.63 3.93 -1.77
CA ARG A 47 -10.94 4.66 -0.53
C ARG A 47 -10.45 6.11 -0.60
N HIS A 48 -9.27 6.34 -1.17
CA HIS A 48 -8.73 7.68 -1.36
C HIS A 48 -9.61 8.50 -2.31
N MET A 49 -10.00 7.95 -3.48
CA MET A 49 -10.95 8.59 -4.41
C MET A 49 -12.23 9.01 -3.69
N ARG A 50 -12.88 8.06 -3.00
CA ARG A 50 -14.15 8.30 -2.30
C ARG A 50 -14.08 9.31 -1.15
N ARG A 51 -12.92 9.55 -0.58
CA ARG A 51 -12.76 10.44 0.58
C ARG A 51 -12.21 11.81 0.22
N GLN A 52 -11.36 11.89 -0.80
CA GLN A 52 -10.62 13.11 -1.14
C GLN A 52 -11.14 13.80 -2.42
N HIS A 53 -11.87 13.07 -3.27
CA HIS A 53 -12.32 13.56 -4.58
C HIS A 53 -13.77 13.16 -4.85
N LYS A 54 -14.60 13.18 -3.80
CA LYS A 54 -16.02 12.84 -3.89
C LYS A 54 -16.83 14.01 -4.44
#